data_AF-A0A6N2CLE0-F1
#
_entry.id   AF-A0A6N2CLE0-F1
#
_cell.length_a   1.000
_cell.length_b   1.000
_cell.length_c   1.000
_cell.angle_alpha   90.00
_cell.angle_beta   90.00
_cell.angle_gamma   90.00
#
_symmetry.space_group_name_H-M   'P 1'
#
loop_
_entity.id
_entity.type
_entity.pdbx_description
1 polymer ?
#
loop_
_entity_poly.entity_id
_entity_poly.type
_entity_poly.pdbx_seq_one_letter_code
_entity_poly.pdbx_strand_id
1 'polypeptide(L)'
;QDHFLYEGSVRTVLLSEQGFHTPDYSEASMQDKAAAIAYTWAKILPLESVETFHYHRWVDHPLEGGLKVGLRTLPEADKPFGDRKEPAFTVFSALETEDHAEVVEPLKKILGIECWTQVQIPADQVER
;
A
#
# COMPACT_ATOMS: atom_id res chain seq x y z
N GLN A 1 10.95 13.42 -23.09
CA GLN A 1 11.95 12.90 -22.12
C GLN A 1 12.68 11.67 -22.70
N ASP A 2 13.25 11.80 -23.90
CA ASP A 2 13.40 10.64 -24.81
C ASP A 2 14.42 9.59 -24.34
N HIS A 3 15.41 10.01 -23.55
CA HIS A 3 16.43 9.12 -22.99
C HIS A 3 15.89 8.17 -21.90
N PHE A 4 14.70 8.42 -21.36
CA PHE A 4 14.04 7.51 -20.42
C PHE A 4 13.20 6.44 -21.10
N LEU A 5 12.96 6.56 -22.41
CA LEU A 5 12.20 5.59 -23.19
C LEU A 5 13.04 4.33 -23.49
N TYR A 6 12.36 3.21 -23.69
CA TYR A 6 12.92 1.99 -24.27
C TYR A 6 12.18 1.73 -25.58
N GLU A 7 12.90 1.70 -26.70
CA GLU A 7 12.31 1.50 -28.04
C GLU A 7 11.14 2.47 -28.38
N GLY A 8 11.18 3.69 -27.84
CA GLY A 8 10.15 4.71 -28.05
C GLY A 8 8.93 4.60 -27.12
N SER A 9 8.93 3.66 -26.17
CA SER A 9 7.88 3.47 -25.18
C SER A 9 8.35 3.78 -23.76
N VAL A 10 7.41 4.19 -22.90
CA VAL A 10 7.65 4.32 -21.46
C VAL A 10 7.99 2.94 -20.90
N ARG A 11 9.00 2.86 -20.04
CA ARG A 11 9.38 1.60 -19.39
C ARG A 11 8.38 1.24 -18.30
N THR A 12 8.15 -0.06 -18.15
CA THR A 12 7.47 -0.62 -16.98
C THR A 12 8.19 -0.23 -15.70
N VAL A 13 7.42 0.23 -14.72
CA VAL A 13 7.85 0.54 -13.37
C VAL A 13 7.35 -0.56 -12.45
N LEU A 14 8.29 -1.25 -11.83
CA LEU A 14 8.04 -2.13 -10.70
C LEU A 14 8.25 -1.34 -9.41
N LEU A 15 7.18 -1.24 -8.62
CA LEU A 15 7.26 -0.87 -7.22
C LEU A 15 7.67 -2.11 -6.43
N SER A 16 8.97 -2.27 -6.17
CA SER A 16 9.54 -3.55 -5.69
C SER A 16 9.47 -3.78 -4.18
N GLU A 17 9.39 -2.72 -3.38
CA GLU A 17 9.34 -2.80 -1.91
C GLU A 17 8.48 -1.68 -1.30
N GLN A 18 7.25 -2.01 -0.91
CA GLN A 18 6.30 -1.04 -0.34
C GLN A 18 5.75 -1.57 0.96
N GLY A 19 6.10 -0.88 2.05
CA GLY A 19 5.78 -1.27 3.40
C GLY A 19 5.50 -0.06 4.27
N PHE A 20 4.43 -0.14 5.06
CA PHE A 20 4.03 0.96 5.94
C PHE A 20 4.29 0.58 7.39
N HIS A 21 5.13 1.36 8.04
CA HIS A 21 5.57 1.12 9.40
C HIS A 21 4.42 1.24 10.40
N THR A 22 4.29 0.25 11.28
CA THR A 22 3.44 0.32 12.48
C THR A 22 4.35 0.59 13.69
N PRO A 23 4.37 1.80 14.30
CA PRO A 23 5.28 2.11 15.41
C PRO A 23 5.04 1.18 16.61
N ASP A 24 3.78 0.88 16.89
CA ASP A 24 3.32 -0.12 17.83
C ASP A 24 2.22 -1.00 17.18
N TYR A 25 1.48 -1.77 17.97
CA TYR A 25 0.33 -2.56 17.50
C TYR A 25 -1.00 -2.05 18.05
N SER A 26 -1.06 -0.76 18.40
CA SER A 26 -2.31 -0.13 18.82
C SER A 26 -3.31 -0.07 17.67
N GLU A 27 -4.59 0.02 17.99
CA GLU A 27 -5.65 0.16 17.00
C GLU A 27 -5.40 1.36 16.07
N ALA A 28 -4.97 2.50 16.62
CA ALA A 28 -4.66 3.69 15.84
C ALA A 28 -3.55 3.42 14.81
N SER A 29 -2.43 2.84 15.23
CA SER A 29 -1.33 2.53 14.31
C SER A 29 -1.72 1.49 13.23
N MET A 30 -2.60 0.54 13.57
CA MET A 30 -3.12 -0.42 12.59
C MET A 30 -4.07 0.22 11.57
N GLN A 31 -4.91 1.15 12.02
CA GLN A 31 -5.80 1.94 11.17
C GLN A 31 -4.99 2.85 10.24
N ASP A 32 -3.96 3.52 10.75
CA ASP A 32 -3.05 4.33 9.95
C ASP A 32 -2.34 3.50 8.86
N LYS A 33 -1.88 2.29 9.21
CA LYS A 33 -1.31 1.37 8.23
C LYS A 33 -2.30 1.03 7.12
N ALA A 34 -3.54 0.72 7.47
CA ALA A 34 -4.59 0.40 6.50
C ALA A 34 -4.89 1.59 5.58
N ALA A 35 -5.04 2.79 6.15
CA ALA A 35 -5.22 4.03 5.42
C ALA A 35 -4.06 4.34 4.47
N ALA A 36 -2.81 4.09 4.90
CA ALA A 36 -1.62 4.28 4.07
C ALA A 36 -1.62 3.35 2.85
N ILE A 37 -2.02 2.08 3.01
CA ILE A 37 -2.16 1.13 1.90
C ILE A 37 -3.17 1.63 0.89
N ALA A 38 -4.38 1.97 1.34
CA ALA A 38 -5.45 2.46 0.47
C ALA A 38 -5.07 3.78 -0.22
N TYR A 39 -4.44 4.71 0.50
CA TYR A 39 -3.96 5.97 -0.06
C TYR A 39 -2.93 5.74 -1.17
N THR A 40 -1.92 4.90 -0.91
CA THR A 40 -0.89 4.61 -1.91
C THR A 40 -1.50 3.94 -3.12
N TRP A 41 -2.40 2.97 -2.92
CA TRP A 41 -3.08 2.30 -4.02
C TRP A 41 -3.88 3.28 -4.88
N ALA A 42 -4.75 4.09 -4.26
CA ALA A 42 -5.54 5.10 -4.95
C ALA A 42 -4.65 6.09 -5.72
N LYS A 43 -3.49 6.47 -5.15
CA LYS A 43 -2.54 7.40 -5.78
C LYS A 43 -1.89 6.83 -7.04
N ILE A 44 -1.52 5.54 -7.04
CA ILE A 44 -0.78 4.92 -8.14
C ILE A 44 -1.69 4.26 -9.19
N LEU A 45 -2.93 3.95 -8.85
CA LEU A 45 -3.86 3.23 -9.74
C LEU A 45 -4.03 3.87 -11.14
N PRO A 46 -4.03 5.20 -11.31
CA PRO A 46 -4.12 5.82 -12.64
C PRO A 46 -2.83 5.74 -13.48
N LEU A 47 -1.71 5.27 -12.93
CA LEU A 47 -0.40 5.30 -13.59
C LEU A 47 -0.16 4.03 -14.41
N GLU A 48 -0.46 4.09 -15.71
CA GLU A 48 -0.30 2.95 -16.63
C GLU A 48 1.13 2.39 -16.71
N SER A 49 2.15 3.19 -16.38
CA SER A 49 3.54 2.72 -16.35
C SER A 49 3.87 1.86 -15.14
N VAL A 50 3.05 1.89 -14.07
CA VAL A 50 3.22 1.06 -12.88
C VAL A 50 2.45 -0.25 -13.07
N GLU A 51 3.14 -1.29 -13.55
CA GLU A 51 2.51 -2.58 -13.83
C GLU A 51 2.62 -3.56 -12.66
N THR A 52 3.41 -3.27 -11.63
CA THR A 52 3.59 -4.20 -10.51
C THR A 52 3.85 -3.47 -9.20
N PHE A 53 3.23 -3.98 -8.14
CA PHE A 53 3.39 -3.53 -6.77
C PHE A 53 3.69 -4.72 -5.85
N HIS A 54 4.86 -4.70 -5.22
CA HIS A 54 5.30 -5.74 -4.30
C HIS A 54 5.28 -5.21 -2.86
N TYR A 55 4.35 -5.75 -2.07
CA TYR A 55 4.25 -5.39 -0.66
C TYR A 55 5.41 -5.98 0.14
N HIS A 56 6.23 -5.11 0.71
CA HIS A 56 7.28 -5.46 1.67
C HIS A 56 6.75 -5.21 3.09
N ARG A 57 6.26 -6.21 3.81
CA ARG A 57 6.45 -7.67 3.62
C ARG A 57 5.28 -8.46 4.18
N TRP A 58 5.32 -9.78 4.04
CA TRP A 58 4.29 -10.69 4.56
C TRP A 58 4.18 -10.65 6.11
N VAL A 59 5.32 -10.69 6.81
CA VAL A 59 5.42 -10.79 8.28
C VAL A 59 6.51 -9.85 8.76
N ASP A 60 6.26 -9.10 9.84
CA ASP A 60 7.28 -8.26 10.47
C ASP A 60 8.54 -9.07 10.79
N HIS A 61 9.69 -8.41 10.74
CA HIS A 61 10.96 -9.09 10.93
C HIS A 61 11.82 -8.39 11.98
N PRO A 62 12.43 -9.14 12.92
CA PRO A 62 13.21 -8.54 14.00
C PRO A 62 14.45 -7.81 13.50
N LEU A 63 14.97 -8.17 12.31
CA LEU A 63 16.15 -7.55 11.70
C LEU A 63 15.82 -6.47 10.66
N GLU A 64 14.61 -5.89 10.71
CA GLU A 64 14.15 -4.83 9.80
C GLU A 64 14.51 -3.41 10.30
N GLY A 65 15.63 -3.26 11.03
CA GLY A 65 16.04 -1.95 11.57
C GLY A 65 15.04 -1.31 12.54
N GLY A 66 14.19 -2.10 13.20
CA GLY A 66 13.10 -1.63 14.07
C GLY A 66 11.77 -1.39 13.35
N LEU A 67 11.74 -1.49 12.02
CA LEU A 67 10.53 -1.30 11.24
C LEU A 67 9.60 -2.51 11.30
N LYS A 68 8.34 -2.25 11.63
CA LYS A 68 7.22 -3.22 11.59
C LYS A 68 6.34 -3.01 10.36
N VAL A 69 6.88 -3.28 9.17
CA VAL A 69 6.22 -3.03 7.87
C VAL A 69 5.36 -4.18 7.35
N GLY A 70 5.41 -5.34 8.00
CA GLY A 70 4.66 -6.53 7.59
C GLY A 70 3.14 -6.36 7.65
N LEU A 71 2.41 -7.14 6.84
CA LEU A 71 0.94 -7.33 6.95
C LEU A 71 0.56 -8.19 8.17
N ARG A 72 1.54 -8.83 8.79
CA ARG A 72 1.43 -9.60 10.02
C ARG A 72 2.44 -9.11 11.06
N THR A 73 2.11 -9.28 12.34
CA THR A 73 2.98 -8.94 13.47
C THR A 73 4.24 -9.80 13.50
N LEU A 74 5.16 -9.49 14.42
CA LEU A 74 6.34 -10.31 14.65
C LEU A 74 5.94 -11.76 15.01
N PRO A 75 6.71 -12.77 14.55
CA PRO A 75 6.51 -14.15 14.96
C PRO A 75 6.65 -14.34 16.48
N GLU A 76 5.84 -15.23 17.03
CA GLU A 76 5.96 -15.75 18.39
C GLU A 76 6.13 -17.28 18.36
N ALA A 77 6.51 -17.89 19.48
CA ALA A 77 6.85 -19.32 19.52
C ALA A 77 5.68 -20.24 19.09
N ASP A 78 4.45 -19.86 19.43
CA ASP A 78 3.20 -20.53 19.05
C ASP A 78 2.55 -19.93 17.78
N LYS A 79 3.06 -18.79 17.29
CA LYS A 79 2.58 -18.08 16.10
C LYS A 79 3.73 -17.75 15.14
N PRO A 80 4.23 -18.73 14.36
CA PRO A 80 5.42 -18.54 13.52
C PRO A 80 5.24 -17.51 12.39
N PHE A 81 4.00 -17.10 12.09
CA PHE A 81 3.68 -16.07 11.10
C PHE A 81 3.03 -14.82 11.71
N GLY A 82 3.07 -14.67 13.04
CA GLY A 82 2.39 -13.59 13.75
C GLY A 82 0.87 -13.56 13.52
N ASP A 83 0.23 -12.55 14.09
CA ASP A 83 -1.18 -12.25 13.88
C ASP A 83 -1.36 -11.36 12.65
N ARG A 84 -2.52 -11.43 12.01
CA ARG A 84 -2.88 -10.47 10.95
C ARG A 84 -2.98 -9.07 11.54
N LYS A 85 -2.38 -8.09 10.87
CA LYS A 85 -2.59 -6.68 11.20
C LYS A 85 -3.88 -6.20 10.56
N GLU A 86 -5.00 -6.44 11.24
CA GLU A 86 -6.28 -5.88 10.79
C GLU A 86 -6.38 -4.39 11.18
N PRO A 87 -6.98 -3.54 10.31
CA PRO A 87 -7.63 -3.89 9.04
C PRO A 87 -6.70 -3.93 7.81
N ALA A 88 -5.40 -3.65 7.97
CA ALA A 88 -4.46 -3.54 6.84
C ALA A 88 -4.33 -4.83 6.00
N PHE A 89 -4.41 -6.00 6.63
CA PHE A 89 -4.42 -7.29 5.92
C PHE A 89 -5.65 -7.42 5.02
N THR A 90 -6.83 -7.09 5.53
CA THR A 90 -8.09 -7.08 4.76
C THR A 90 -8.02 -6.08 3.61
N VAL A 91 -7.56 -4.85 3.88
CA VAL A 91 -7.41 -3.81 2.84
C VAL A 91 -6.53 -4.29 1.69
N PHE A 92 -5.34 -4.79 1.99
CA PHE A 92 -4.42 -5.25 0.94
C PHE A 92 -5.01 -6.43 0.13
N SER A 93 -5.73 -7.34 0.79
CA SER A 93 -6.34 -8.50 0.14
C SER A 93 -7.52 -8.13 -0.76
N ALA A 94 -8.17 -7.00 -0.51
CA ALA A 94 -9.34 -6.54 -1.25
C ALA A 94 -8.99 -5.66 -2.46
N LEU A 95 -7.74 -5.19 -2.60
CA LEU A 95 -7.34 -4.32 -3.71
C LEU A 95 -7.62 -4.99 -5.06
N GLU A 96 -8.26 -4.23 -5.95
CA GLU A 96 -8.69 -4.68 -7.30
C GLU A 96 -9.64 -5.90 -7.32
N THR A 97 -10.25 -6.23 -6.18
CA THR A 97 -11.35 -7.20 -6.11
C THR A 97 -12.71 -6.48 -6.09
N GLU A 98 -13.80 -7.24 -6.11
CA GLU A 98 -15.16 -6.71 -5.95
C GLU A 98 -15.37 -5.98 -4.60
N ASP A 99 -14.64 -6.39 -3.55
CA ASP A 99 -14.73 -5.83 -2.20
C ASP A 99 -13.92 -4.53 -2.03
N HIS A 100 -13.09 -4.16 -3.02
CA HIS A 100 -12.16 -3.03 -2.92
C HIS A 100 -12.87 -1.76 -2.43
N ALA A 101 -13.93 -1.34 -3.12
CA ALA A 101 -14.61 -0.09 -2.85
C ALA A 101 -15.20 -0.06 -1.43
N GLU A 102 -15.83 -1.15 -0.99
CA GLU A 102 -16.40 -1.25 0.35
C GLU A 102 -15.34 -1.17 1.44
N VAL A 103 -14.22 -1.89 1.26
CA VAL A 103 -13.18 -2.01 2.27
C VAL A 103 -12.39 -0.70 2.45
N VAL A 104 -12.13 0.06 1.38
CA VAL A 104 -11.34 1.30 1.49
C VAL A 104 -12.19 2.49 1.91
N GLU A 105 -13.47 2.55 1.56
CA GLU A 105 -14.33 3.73 1.77
C GLU A 105 -14.30 4.32 3.20
N PRO A 106 -14.34 3.52 4.28
CA PRO A 106 -14.24 4.05 5.65
C PRO A 106 -12.91 4.76 5.95
N LEU A 107 -11.82 4.42 5.25
CA LEU A 107 -10.48 4.94 5.49
C LEU A 107 -10.33 6.41 5.06
N LYS A 108 -11.24 6.92 4.22
CA LYS A 108 -11.28 8.35 3.88
C LYS A 108 -11.34 9.25 5.11
N LYS A 109 -12.07 8.81 6.14
CA LYS A 109 -12.17 9.52 7.43
C LYS A 109 -10.82 9.63 8.14
N ILE A 110 -10.00 8.58 8.08
CA ILE A 110 -8.65 8.56 8.67
C ILE A 110 -7.72 9.48 7.88
N LEU A 111 -7.83 9.45 6.54
CA LEU A 111 -7.03 10.27 5.63
C LEU A 111 -7.44 11.75 5.60
N GLY A 112 -8.61 12.10 6.13
CA GLY A 112 -9.15 13.46 6.06
C GLY A 112 -9.53 13.90 4.64
N ILE A 113 -9.93 12.95 3.78
CA ILE A 113 -10.34 13.21 2.40
C ILE A 113 -11.83 12.96 2.22
N GLU A 114 -12.46 13.67 1.28
CA GLU A 114 -13.87 13.47 0.96
C GLU A 114 -14.06 12.50 -0.22
N CYS A 115 -13.09 12.51 -1.14
CA CYS A 115 -13.11 11.74 -2.37
C CYS A 115 -11.71 11.20 -2.71
N TRP A 116 -11.64 9.96 -3.21
CA TRP A 116 -10.38 9.33 -3.62
C TRP A 116 -9.68 10.05 -4.77
N THR A 117 -10.41 10.79 -5.60
CA THR A 117 -9.81 11.61 -6.67
C THR A 117 -8.94 12.74 -6.12
N GLN A 118 -9.08 13.14 -4.85
CA GLN A 118 -8.22 14.15 -4.21
C GLN A 118 -6.77 13.68 -4.04
N VAL A 119 -6.52 12.37 -4.07
CA VAL A 119 -5.19 11.78 -3.83
C VAL A 119 -4.62 11.06 -5.06
N GLN A 120 -5.44 10.88 -6.09
CA GLN A 120 -5.04 10.37 -7.39
C GLN A 120 -4.10 11.34 -8.09
N ILE A 121 -3.10 10.81 -8.80
CA ILE A 121 -2.30 11.61 -9.72
C ILE A 121 -3.12 11.79 -11.01
N PRO A 122 -3.47 13.02 -11.40
CA PRO A 122 -4.23 13.24 -12.63
C PRO A 122 -3.37 12.85 -13.84
N ALA A 123 -3.84 11.87 -14.62
CA ALA A 123 -3.10 11.36 -15.77
C ALA A 123 -2.82 12.44 -16.84
N ASP A 124 -3.68 13.47 -16.91
CA ASP A 124 -3.56 14.63 -17.79
C ASP A 124 -2.52 15.66 -17.31
N GLN A 125 -2.09 15.60 -16.05
CA GLN A 125 -1.02 16.43 -15.50
C GLN A 125 0.37 15.78 -15.61
N VAL A 126 0.44 14.52 -16.07
CA VAL A 126 1.70 13.84 -16.36
C VAL A 126 2.14 14.21 -17.78
N GLU A 127 2.89 15.30 -17.92
CA GLU A 127 3.48 15.70 -19.20
C GLU A 127 4.43 14.59 -19.74
N ARG A 128 4.30 14.25 -21.03
CA ARG A 128 5.13 13.27 -21.75
C ARG A 128 6.40 13.91 -22.32
#